data_AF-A0A3N4MET2-F1
#
_entry.id   AF-A0A3N4MET2-F1
#
_cell.length_a   1.000
_cell.length_b   1.000
_cell.length_c   1.000
_cell.angle_alpha   90.00
_cell.angle_beta   90.00
_cell.angle_gamma   90.00
#
_symmetry.space_group_name_H-M   'P 1'
#
loop_
_entity.id
_entity.type
_entity.pdbx_description
1 polymer ?
#
loop_
_entity_poly.entity_id
_entity_poly.type
_entity_poly.pdbx_seq_one_letter_code
_entity_poly.pdbx_strand_id
1 'polypeptide(L)'
;MAEHIVSILDITPVTHNVKRFTLQKPAGYAFAPGQATDVAINLPDWKDQLRPFTFTALNEWDTLEFTIKIYDDHPGVTHQLGLLKPGDSLILHDVWGAIQYQGEGVFIAGGAGITPFIAIFRQLHKEGKVGNNKLIFSNKTRADIILETEFRAMLGKNFINTLTDEAFPGYDHHYVDEVYLRDKVKNYRQHFYICGPDAMVAGLQPIIRKLGGESVIVEL
;
A
#
# COMPACT_ATOMS: atom_id res chain seq x y z
N MET A 1 -22.06 13.72 -0.55
CA MET A 1 -21.15 12.60 -0.20
C MET A 1 -21.60 12.11 1.15
N ALA A 2 -21.70 10.79 1.35
CA ALA A 2 -22.06 10.27 2.66
C ALA A 2 -20.83 10.36 3.57
N GLU A 3 -21.00 10.85 4.78
CA GLU A 3 -19.95 10.89 5.80
C GLU A 3 -20.25 9.84 6.87
N HIS A 4 -19.22 9.07 7.22
CA HIS A 4 -19.29 8.06 8.28
C HIS A 4 -18.27 8.38 9.36
N ILE A 5 -18.74 8.77 10.54
CA ILE A 5 -17.89 8.88 11.73
C ILE A 5 -17.68 7.48 12.29
N VAL A 6 -16.42 7.05 12.37
CA VAL A 6 -16.04 5.72 12.86
C VAL A 6 -15.03 5.83 13.98
N SER A 7 -15.13 4.95 14.97
CA SER A 7 -14.15 4.86 16.05
C SER A 7 -12.93 4.06 15.65
N ILE A 8 -11.77 4.48 16.12
CA ILE A 8 -10.54 3.70 16.11
C ILE A 8 -10.64 2.62 17.20
N LEU A 9 -10.62 1.36 16.79
CA LEU A 9 -10.70 0.21 17.68
C LEU A 9 -9.33 -0.21 18.20
N ASP A 10 -8.31 -0.14 17.35
CA ASP A 10 -6.92 -0.48 17.69
C ASP A 10 -5.91 0.31 16.85
N ILE A 11 -4.73 0.54 17.42
CA ILE A 11 -3.56 1.10 16.71
C ILE A 11 -2.33 0.26 17.05
N THR A 12 -1.82 -0.46 16.06
CA THR A 12 -0.66 -1.34 16.22
C THR A 12 0.54 -0.84 15.39
N PRO A 13 1.75 -0.72 15.96
CA PRO A 13 2.96 -0.46 15.18
C PRO A 13 3.26 -1.58 14.18
N VAL A 14 3.57 -1.22 12.93
CA VAL A 14 3.95 -2.17 11.85
C VAL A 14 5.44 -2.09 11.55
N THR A 15 5.96 -0.88 11.46
CA THR A 15 7.39 -0.58 11.40
C THR A 15 7.67 0.60 12.35
N HIS A 16 8.89 1.12 12.35
CA HIS A 16 9.27 2.27 13.18
C HIS A 16 8.45 3.55 12.89
N ASN A 17 7.90 3.70 11.67
CA ASN A 17 7.12 4.88 11.26
C ASN A 17 5.84 4.50 10.51
N VAL A 18 5.35 3.28 10.65
CA VAL A 18 4.09 2.83 10.04
C VAL A 18 3.20 2.24 11.12
N LYS A 19 1.95 2.68 11.15
CA LYS A 19 0.93 2.19 12.08
C LYS A 19 -0.22 1.54 11.30
N ARG A 20 -0.78 0.49 11.88
CA ARG A 20 -2.02 -0.13 11.45
C ARG A 20 -3.16 0.40 12.31
N PHE A 21 -4.16 0.98 11.69
CA PHE A 21 -5.39 1.44 12.32
C PHE A 21 -6.50 0.44 12.01
N THR A 22 -7.08 -0.15 13.04
CA THR A 22 -8.30 -0.95 12.92
C THR A 22 -9.48 -0.07 13.31
N LEU A 23 -10.47 0.07 12.44
CA LEU A 23 -11.63 0.94 12.65
C LEU A 23 -12.93 0.14 12.65
N GLN A 24 -13.95 0.72 13.28
CA GLN A 24 -15.31 0.26 13.10
C GLN A 24 -15.71 0.34 11.62
N LYS A 25 -16.36 -0.72 11.11
CA LYS A 25 -16.94 -0.73 9.78
C LYS A 25 -18.40 -0.26 9.81
N PRO A 26 -18.77 0.81 9.07
CA PRO A 26 -20.17 1.21 8.97
C PRO A 26 -21.01 0.13 8.27
N ALA A 27 -22.27 -0.02 8.69
CA ALA A 27 -23.18 -0.98 8.08
C ALA A 27 -23.38 -0.70 6.59
N GLY A 28 -23.22 -1.72 5.76
CA GLY A 28 -23.33 -1.60 4.30
C GLY A 28 -22.16 -0.91 3.60
N TYR A 29 -21.11 -0.53 4.34
CA TYR A 29 -19.93 0.10 3.76
C TYR A 29 -19.09 -0.95 3.02
N ALA A 30 -19.13 -0.91 1.70
CA ALA A 30 -18.53 -1.92 0.83
C ALA A 30 -17.42 -1.33 -0.03
N PHE A 31 -16.35 -2.09 -0.19
CA PHE A 31 -15.21 -1.75 -1.05
C PHE A 31 -14.66 -3.01 -1.71
N ALA A 32 -13.84 -2.83 -2.74
CA ALA A 32 -13.03 -3.87 -3.36
C ALA A 32 -11.54 -3.67 -3.03
N PRO A 33 -10.74 -4.75 -2.99
CA PRO A 33 -9.29 -4.64 -2.85
C PRO A 33 -8.68 -3.68 -3.88
N GLY A 34 -7.86 -2.74 -3.41
CA GLY A 34 -7.27 -1.67 -4.22
C GLY A 34 -8.08 -0.36 -4.25
N GLN A 35 -9.29 -0.33 -3.68
CA GLN A 35 -10.05 0.90 -3.48
C GLN A 35 -9.61 1.67 -2.22
N ALA A 36 -9.87 2.97 -2.24
CA ALA A 36 -9.57 3.93 -1.19
C ALA A 36 -10.81 4.71 -0.78
N THR A 37 -10.66 5.49 0.28
CA THR A 37 -11.60 6.53 0.70
C THR A 37 -10.81 7.74 1.13
N ASP A 38 -11.43 8.92 1.02
CA ASP A 38 -10.93 10.08 1.74
C ASP A 38 -11.24 9.95 3.24
N VAL A 39 -10.24 10.28 4.05
CA VAL A 39 -10.31 10.25 5.51
C VAL A 39 -9.94 11.62 6.05
N ALA A 40 -10.74 12.10 6.98
CA ALA A 40 -10.39 13.22 7.85
C ALA A 40 -10.36 12.76 9.31
N ILE A 41 -9.67 13.53 10.14
CA ILE A 41 -9.65 13.31 11.59
C ILE A 41 -10.81 14.11 12.19
N ASN A 42 -11.62 13.47 13.04
CA ASN A 42 -12.80 14.11 13.63
C ASN A 42 -12.43 15.08 14.76
N LEU A 43 -11.68 16.14 14.41
CA LEU A 43 -11.28 17.24 15.28
C LEU A 43 -11.52 18.56 14.54
N PRO A 44 -11.80 19.67 15.27
CA PRO A 44 -12.20 20.94 14.64
C PRO A 44 -11.29 21.44 13.52
N ASP A 45 -9.96 21.36 13.70
CA ASP A 45 -8.98 21.86 12.73
C ASP A 45 -8.63 20.86 11.63
N TRP A 46 -9.13 19.62 11.72
CA TRP A 46 -8.72 18.50 10.87
C TRP A 46 -9.86 17.86 10.08
N LYS A 47 -11.10 18.13 10.43
CA LYS A 47 -12.29 17.55 9.78
C LYS A 47 -12.40 17.89 8.29
N ASP A 48 -11.81 19.01 7.86
CA ASP A 48 -11.80 19.46 6.46
C ASP A 48 -10.48 19.09 5.74
N GLN A 49 -9.53 18.44 6.42
CA GLN A 49 -8.24 18.05 5.88
C GLN A 49 -8.28 16.61 5.37
N LEU A 50 -8.88 16.42 4.20
CA LEU A 50 -9.04 15.10 3.58
C LEU A 50 -7.72 14.55 3.05
N ARG A 51 -7.45 13.27 3.34
CA ARG A 51 -6.38 12.51 2.68
C ARG A 51 -6.85 11.13 2.23
N PRO A 52 -6.39 10.68 1.06
CA PRO A 52 -6.74 9.40 0.50
C PRO A 52 -6.01 8.27 1.25
N PHE A 53 -6.73 7.22 1.64
CA PHE A 53 -6.11 5.99 2.15
C PHE A 53 -6.76 4.75 1.54
N THR A 54 -5.92 3.84 1.03
CA THR A 54 -6.37 2.56 0.50
C THR A 54 -6.68 1.58 1.62
N PHE A 55 -7.79 0.85 1.50
CA PHE A 55 -8.13 -0.19 2.45
C PHE A 55 -7.08 -1.30 2.40
N THR A 56 -6.63 -1.73 3.59
CA THR A 56 -5.74 -2.89 3.74
C THR A 56 -6.49 -4.12 4.26
N ALA A 57 -7.72 -3.96 4.75
CA ALA A 57 -8.63 -5.04 5.13
C ALA A 57 -9.25 -5.76 3.92
N LEU A 58 -9.84 -6.93 4.15
CA LEU A 58 -10.78 -7.55 3.20
C LEU A 58 -12.20 -7.06 3.47
N ASN A 59 -13.01 -6.91 2.41
CA ASN A 59 -14.37 -6.38 2.54
C ASN A 59 -15.32 -7.29 3.34
N GLU A 60 -15.00 -8.57 3.51
CA GLU A 60 -15.80 -9.46 4.35
C GLU A 60 -15.47 -9.34 5.86
N TRP A 61 -14.40 -8.64 6.23
CA TRP A 61 -14.05 -8.45 7.63
C TRP A 61 -15.06 -7.51 8.30
N ASP A 62 -15.27 -7.73 9.61
CA ASP A 62 -16.16 -6.91 10.44
C ASP A 62 -15.58 -5.52 10.76
N THR A 63 -14.31 -5.30 10.44
CA THR A 63 -13.57 -4.06 10.68
C THR A 63 -12.94 -3.53 9.40
N LEU A 64 -12.66 -2.22 9.39
CA LEU A 64 -11.80 -1.61 8.38
C LEU A 64 -10.37 -1.58 8.89
N GLU A 65 -9.41 -1.59 7.96
CA GLU A 65 -7.99 -1.49 8.29
C GLU A 65 -7.31 -0.51 7.31
N PHE A 66 -6.48 0.36 7.87
CA PHE A 66 -5.53 1.18 7.12
C PHE A 66 -4.12 0.96 7.66
N THR A 67 -3.15 0.78 6.76
CA THR A 67 -1.72 0.78 7.10
C THR A 67 -1.12 2.09 6.63
N ILE A 68 -0.73 2.95 7.57
CA ILE A 68 -0.43 4.37 7.30
C ILE A 68 0.99 4.68 7.78
N LYS A 69 1.79 5.25 6.89
CA LYS A 69 3.09 5.82 7.25
C LYS A 69 2.89 7.18 7.92
N ILE A 70 3.48 7.33 9.10
CA ILE A 70 3.47 8.54 9.92
C ILE A 70 4.71 9.37 9.54
N TYR A 71 4.47 10.64 9.22
CA TYR A 71 5.52 11.60 8.88
C TYR A 71 5.61 12.62 10.00
N ASP A 72 6.61 12.49 10.86
CA ASP A 72 6.81 13.36 12.04
C ASP A 72 7.77 14.54 11.75
N ASP A 73 8.31 14.61 10.55
CA ASP A 73 9.23 15.67 10.11
C ASP A 73 8.52 16.96 9.70
N HIS A 74 7.19 16.93 9.55
CA HIS A 74 6.38 18.11 9.27
C HIS A 74 4.95 17.96 9.82
N PRO A 75 4.26 19.07 10.17
CA PRO A 75 2.84 19.03 10.49
C PRO A 75 2.02 18.52 9.30
N GLY A 76 1.06 17.64 9.56
CA GLY A 76 0.20 17.10 8.51
C GLY A 76 -0.79 16.07 9.05
N VAL A 77 -1.70 15.61 8.18
CA VAL A 77 -2.76 14.65 8.56
C VAL A 77 -2.18 13.35 9.11
N THR A 78 -1.11 12.84 8.50
CA THR A 78 -0.44 11.61 8.95
C THR A 78 0.28 11.79 10.28
N HIS A 79 0.94 12.94 10.50
CA HIS A 79 1.49 13.30 11.82
C HIS A 79 0.39 13.29 12.89
N GLN A 80 -0.73 13.95 12.63
CA GLN A 80 -1.86 14.03 13.55
C GLN A 80 -2.50 12.65 13.80
N LEU A 81 -2.66 11.82 12.77
CA LEU A 81 -3.08 10.42 12.91
C LEU A 81 -2.14 9.65 13.86
N GLY A 82 -0.84 9.97 13.83
CA GLY A 82 0.16 9.41 14.74
C GLY A 82 -0.08 9.72 16.21
N LEU A 83 -0.81 10.78 16.54
CA LEU A 83 -1.12 11.23 17.90
C LEU A 83 -2.43 10.64 18.45
N LEU A 84 -3.26 10.03 17.60
CA LEU A 84 -4.53 9.45 18.01
C LEU A 84 -4.34 8.16 18.83
N LYS A 85 -5.39 7.80 19.57
CA LYS A 85 -5.49 6.57 20.38
C LYS A 85 -6.81 5.84 20.10
N PRO A 86 -6.91 4.54 20.45
CA PRO A 86 -8.19 3.84 20.44
C PRO A 86 -9.28 4.62 21.19
N GLY A 87 -10.47 4.68 20.61
CA GLY A 87 -11.60 5.50 21.08
C GLY A 87 -11.71 6.87 20.40
N ASP A 88 -10.65 7.42 19.82
CA ASP A 88 -10.75 8.59 18.94
C ASP A 88 -11.51 8.22 17.64
N SER A 89 -11.91 9.21 16.84
CA SER A 89 -12.73 8.97 15.66
C SER A 89 -12.19 9.63 14.38
N LEU A 90 -12.50 9.00 13.26
CA LEU A 90 -12.19 9.45 11.91
C LEU A 90 -13.49 9.63 11.13
N ILE A 91 -13.44 10.45 10.08
CA ILE A 91 -14.54 10.69 9.15
C ILE A 91 -14.17 10.04 7.82
N LEU A 92 -14.92 9.02 7.43
CA LEU A 92 -14.79 8.33 6.13
C LEU A 92 -15.81 8.87 5.13
N HIS A 93 -15.40 8.92 3.87
CA HIS A 93 -16.21 9.40 2.75
C HIS A 93 -16.59 8.23 1.82
N ASP A 94 -17.10 8.58 0.64
CA ASP A 94 -17.45 7.62 -0.40
C ASP A 94 -16.20 6.86 -0.88
N VAL A 95 -16.37 5.56 -1.11
CA VAL A 95 -15.31 4.68 -1.63
C VAL A 95 -15.06 4.98 -3.11
N TRP A 96 -13.80 5.03 -3.50
CA TRP A 96 -13.37 5.21 -4.88
C TRP A 96 -12.17 4.32 -5.21
N GLY A 97 -11.91 4.09 -6.50
CA GLY A 97 -10.86 3.16 -6.94
C GLY A 97 -9.50 3.82 -7.06
N ALA A 98 -8.52 3.40 -6.25
CA ALA A 98 -7.14 3.82 -6.41
C ALA A 98 -6.39 2.91 -7.41
N ILE A 99 -6.71 1.62 -7.40
CA ILE A 99 -6.25 0.63 -8.38
C ILE A 99 -7.21 -0.54 -8.47
N GLN A 100 -7.31 -1.15 -9.65
CA GLN A 100 -8.02 -2.40 -9.86
C GLN A 100 -7.05 -3.49 -10.31
N TYR A 101 -7.18 -4.68 -9.73
CA TYR A 101 -6.45 -5.86 -10.19
C TYR A 101 -6.99 -6.34 -11.54
N GLN A 102 -6.13 -6.42 -12.55
CA GLN A 102 -6.48 -6.77 -13.93
C GLN A 102 -5.96 -8.16 -14.36
N GLY A 103 -5.32 -8.90 -13.46
CA GLY A 103 -4.72 -10.21 -13.72
C GLY A 103 -3.28 -10.32 -13.25
N GLU A 104 -2.67 -11.49 -13.44
CA GLU A 104 -1.30 -11.74 -12.98
C GLU A 104 -0.31 -10.71 -13.53
N GLY A 105 0.64 -10.28 -12.69
CA GLY A 105 1.61 -9.28 -13.10
C GLY A 105 2.72 -9.04 -12.10
N VAL A 106 3.52 -8.00 -12.40
CA VAL A 106 4.60 -7.52 -11.55
C VAL A 106 4.13 -6.26 -10.82
N PHE A 107 4.09 -6.34 -9.50
CA PHE A 107 3.82 -5.22 -8.61
C PHE A 107 5.15 -4.60 -8.21
N ILE A 108 5.25 -3.28 -8.31
CA ILE A 108 6.43 -2.52 -7.95
C ILE A 108 6.01 -1.45 -6.95
N ALA A 109 6.46 -1.61 -5.71
CA ALA A 109 6.13 -0.73 -4.59
C ALA A 109 7.36 0.04 -4.09
N GLY A 110 7.15 1.29 -3.67
CA GLY A 110 8.15 2.09 -2.95
C GLY A 110 7.62 2.59 -1.62
N GLY A 111 8.23 2.19 -0.50
CA GLY A 111 7.82 2.61 0.84
C GLY A 111 6.32 2.41 1.12
N ALA A 112 5.61 3.48 1.45
CA ALA A 112 4.16 3.44 1.72
C ALA A 112 3.32 3.04 0.49
N GLY A 113 3.88 3.09 -0.73
CA GLY A 113 3.18 2.68 -1.95
C GLY A 113 2.84 1.19 -2.02
N ILE A 114 3.25 0.38 -1.04
CA ILE A 114 2.79 -1.01 -0.94
C ILE A 114 1.34 -1.13 -0.47
N THR A 115 0.79 -0.10 0.20
CA THR A 115 -0.51 -0.19 0.88
C THR A 115 -1.68 -0.58 -0.02
N PRO A 116 -1.78 -0.12 -1.29
CA PRO A 116 -2.86 -0.52 -2.17
C PRO A 116 -2.81 -2.00 -2.56
N PHE A 117 -1.63 -2.62 -2.46
CA PHE A 117 -1.43 -4.01 -2.85
C PHE A 117 -1.74 -4.99 -1.71
N ILE A 118 -1.81 -4.52 -0.46
CA ILE A 118 -2.02 -5.38 0.72
C ILE A 118 -3.35 -6.13 0.59
N ALA A 119 -4.47 -5.41 0.43
CA ALA A 119 -5.79 -6.05 0.31
C ALA A 119 -5.89 -6.94 -0.94
N ILE A 120 -5.23 -6.55 -2.04
CA ILE A 120 -5.21 -7.32 -3.30
C ILE A 120 -4.56 -8.69 -3.05
N PHE A 121 -3.36 -8.70 -2.48
CA PHE A 121 -2.64 -9.95 -2.21
C PHE A 121 -3.31 -10.78 -1.13
N ARG A 122 -3.87 -10.17 -0.08
CA ARG A 122 -4.67 -10.89 0.92
C ARG A 122 -5.85 -11.61 0.29
N GLN A 123 -6.58 -10.94 -0.61
CA GLN A 123 -7.72 -11.53 -1.31
C GLN A 123 -7.27 -12.69 -2.21
N LEU A 124 -6.22 -12.47 -3.02
CA LEU A 124 -5.67 -13.50 -3.91
C LEU A 124 -5.17 -14.72 -3.12
N HIS A 125 -4.51 -14.50 -1.99
CA HIS A 125 -4.03 -15.57 -1.12
C HIS A 125 -5.18 -16.36 -0.51
N LYS A 126 -6.21 -15.68 0.02
CA LYS A 126 -7.41 -16.32 0.55
C LYS A 126 -8.10 -17.19 -0.50
N GLU A 127 -8.14 -16.74 -1.75
CA GLU A 127 -8.78 -17.47 -2.85
C GLU A 127 -7.89 -18.56 -3.49
N GLY A 128 -6.63 -18.69 -3.07
CA GLY A 128 -5.68 -19.60 -3.72
C GLY A 128 -5.28 -19.16 -5.14
N LYS A 129 -5.39 -17.86 -5.45
CA LYS A 129 -5.18 -17.26 -6.78
C LYS A 129 -3.96 -16.33 -6.86
N VAL A 130 -3.00 -16.45 -5.93
CA VAL A 130 -1.77 -15.65 -6.00
C VAL A 130 -0.98 -15.93 -7.28
N GLY A 131 -1.05 -17.15 -7.81
CA GLY A 131 -0.50 -17.47 -9.13
C GLY A 131 0.99 -17.10 -9.28
N ASN A 132 1.35 -16.51 -10.41
CA ASN A 132 2.72 -16.05 -10.68
C ASN A 132 2.96 -14.57 -10.37
N ASN A 133 2.05 -13.92 -9.63
CA ASN A 133 2.24 -12.54 -9.24
C ASN A 133 3.60 -12.36 -8.54
N LYS A 134 4.27 -11.25 -8.85
CA LYS A 134 5.57 -10.90 -8.29
C LYS A 134 5.48 -9.52 -7.65
N LEU A 135 6.05 -9.36 -6.47
CA LEU A 135 6.17 -8.07 -5.80
C LEU A 135 7.65 -7.71 -5.68
N ILE A 136 8.04 -6.61 -6.32
CA ILE A 136 9.34 -5.95 -6.13
C ILE A 136 9.09 -4.77 -5.21
N PHE A 137 9.66 -4.82 -4.00
CA PHE A 137 9.45 -3.79 -2.99
C PHE A 137 10.76 -3.07 -2.67
N SER A 138 10.80 -1.78 -2.98
CA SER A 138 11.95 -0.91 -2.78
C SER A 138 11.80 -0.12 -1.49
N ASN A 139 12.80 -0.22 -0.61
CA ASN A 139 12.84 0.49 0.67
C ASN A 139 14.25 1.05 0.92
N LYS A 140 14.39 1.95 1.90
CA LYS A 140 15.71 2.47 2.28
C LYS A 140 16.51 1.41 3.04
N THR A 141 15.91 0.89 4.10
CA THR A 141 16.50 -0.11 5.00
C THR A 141 15.56 -1.28 5.22
N ARG A 142 16.06 -2.37 5.80
CA ARG A 142 15.21 -3.52 6.17
C ARG A 142 14.11 -3.13 7.18
N ALA A 143 14.37 -2.12 8.01
CA ALA A 143 13.44 -1.66 9.04
C ALA A 143 12.23 -0.89 8.48
N ASP A 144 12.26 -0.55 7.18
CA ASP A 144 11.17 0.09 6.45
C ASP A 144 10.21 -0.92 5.80
N ILE A 145 10.54 -2.22 5.76
CA ILE A 145 9.76 -3.22 5.03
C ILE A 145 8.45 -3.50 5.76
N ILE A 146 7.37 -2.92 5.23
CA ILE A 146 6.00 -3.11 5.71
C ILE A 146 5.53 -4.54 5.45
N LEU A 147 5.11 -5.23 6.51
CA LEU A 147 4.46 -6.57 6.45
C LEU A 147 5.29 -7.66 5.77
N GLU A 148 6.61 -7.63 5.96
CA GLU A 148 7.54 -8.55 5.31
C GLU A 148 7.13 -10.03 5.47
N THR A 149 6.88 -10.48 6.71
CA THR A 149 6.50 -11.87 7.01
C THR A 149 5.23 -12.28 6.28
N GLU A 150 4.26 -11.38 6.17
CA GLU A 150 2.98 -11.65 5.52
C GLU A 150 3.15 -11.82 4.01
N PHE A 151 3.87 -10.89 3.36
CA PHE A 151 4.16 -11.00 1.92
C PHE A 151 5.05 -12.21 1.60
N ARG A 152 6.02 -12.55 2.47
CA ARG A 152 6.81 -13.78 2.30
C ARG A 152 5.93 -15.03 2.36
N ALA A 153 4.94 -15.08 3.26
CA ALA A 153 4.00 -16.19 3.34
C ALA A 153 3.14 -16.31 2.08
N MET A 154 2.66 -15.19 1.53
CA MET A 154 1.79 -15.19 0.35
C MET A 154 2.54 -15.47 -0.96
N LEU A 155 3.75 -14.92 -1.13
CA LEU A 155 4.45 -14.88 -2.42
C LEU A 155 5.76 -15.70 -2.45
N GLY A 156 6.31 -16.08 -1.29
CA GLY A 156 7.57 -16.79 -1.20
C GLY A 156 8.69 -16.08 -1.97
N LYS A 157 9.32 -16.80 -2.91
CA LYS A 157 10.41 -16.28 -3.76
C LYS A 157 9.98 -15.15 -4.70
N ASN A 158 8.69 -14.95 -4.91
CA ASN A 158 8.15 -13.87 -5.75
C ASN A 158 8.01 -12.54 -4.99
N PHE A 159 8.27 -12.51 -3.68
CA PHE A 159 8.45 -11.27 -2.94
C PHE A 159 9.93 -10.92 -2.85
N ILE A 160 10.33 -9.94 -3.66
CA ILE A 160 11.71 -9.49 -3.82
C ILE A 160 11.82 -8.12 -3.14
N ASN A 161 12.72 -8.01 -2.18
CA ASN A 161 12.99 -6.75 -1.49
C ASN A 161 14.34 -6.21 -1.93
N THR A 162 14.37 -4.93 -2.30
CA THR A 162 15.60 -4.20 -2.60
C THR A 162 15.75 -2.99 -1.67
N LEU A 163 16.96 -2.79 -1.16
CA LEU A 163 17.31 -1.75 -0.21
C LEU A 163 18.23 -0.71 -0.87
N THR A 164 17.96 0.58 -0.69
CA THR A 164 18.73 1.65 -1.35
C THR A 164 19.82 2.25 -0.46
N ASP A 165 19.66 2.16 0.86
CA ASP A 165 20.53 2.84 1.83
C ASP A 165 21.26 1.83 2.74
N GLU A 166 20.95 0.53 2.63
CA GLU A 166 21.53 -0.55 3.44
C GLU A 166 21.81 -1.79 2.57
N ALA A 167 23.02 -2.36 2.66
CA ALA A 167 23.31 -3.67 2.10
C ALA A 167 23.17 -4.74 3.18
N PHE A 168 22.27 -5.71 2.98
CA PHE A 168 21.99 -6.74 3.99
C PHE A 168 21.81 -8.13 3.35
N PRO A 169 22.38 -9.21 3.92
CA PRO A 169 22.24 -10.55 3.37
C PRO A 169 20.78 -10.99 3.19
N GLY A 170 20.45 -11.50 2.00
CA GLY A 170 19.08 -11.93 1.66
C GLY A 170 18.18 -10.85 1.07
N TYR A 171 18.71 -9.63 0.86
CA TYR A 171 18.05 -8.52 0.19
C TYR A 171 18.90 -8.06 -0.99
N ASP A 172 18.25 -7.60 -2.06
CA ASP A 172 18.95 -6.90 -3.12
C ASP A 172 19.36 -5.49 -2.62
N HIS A 173 20.41 -4.91 -3.21
CA HIS A 173 20.86 -3.55 -2.90
C HIS A 173 20.96 -2.73 -4.19
N HIS A 174 19.81 -2.24 -4.67
CA HIS A 174 19.69 -1.57 -5.97
C HIS A 174 18.45 -0.66 -6.01
N TYR A 175 18.54 0.44 -6.77
CA TYR A 175 17.33 1.18 -7.17
C TYR A 175 16.55 0.36 -8.21
N VAL A 176 15.22 0.45 -8.21
CA VAL A 176 14.44 -0.20 -9.28
C VAL A 176 14.59 0.62 -10.56
N ASP A 177 15.49 0.19 -11.45
CA ASP A 177 15.77 0.82 -12.74
C ASP A 177 15.72 -0.20 -13.89
N GLU A 178 16.11 0.20 -15.10
CA GLU A 178 16.07 -0.69 -16.27
C GLU A 178 16.96 -1.92 -16.12
N VAL A 179 18.17 -1.76 -15.55
CA VAL A 179 19.11 -2.87 -15.37
C VAL A 179 18.53 -3.89 -14.40
N TYR A 180 18.03 -3.39 -13.26
CA TYR A 180 17.41 -4.22 -12.24
C TYR A 180 16.15 -4.93 -12.75
N LEU A 181 15.29 -4.22 -13.50
CA LEU A 181 14.10 -4.83 -14.08
C LEU A 181 14.46 -5.93 -15.07
N ARG A 182 15.47 -5.74 -15.94
CA ARG A 182 15.93 -6.77 -16.90
C ARG A 182 16.51 -8.01 -16.20
N ASP A 183 17.11 -7.82 -15.03
CA ASP A 183 17.56 -8.92 -14.19
C ASP A 183 16.37 -9.70 -13.61
N LYS A 184 15.43 -9.02 -12.96
CA LYS A 184 14.36 -9.65 -12.18
C LYS A 184 13.13 -10.07 -12.99
N VAL A 185 12.90 -9.48 -14.15
CA VAL A 185 11.71 -9.70 -14.98
C VAL A 185 12.12 -10.19 -16.37
N LYS A 186 11.57 -11.34 -16.77
CA LYS A 186 11.91 -12.00 -18.05
C LYS A 186 10.83 -11.84 -19.12
N ASN A 187 9.57 -11.70 -18.70
CA ASN A 187 8.45 -11.42 -19.59
C ASN A 187 7.90 -10.03 -19.27
N TYR A 188 7.77 -9.16 -20.27
CA TYR A 188 7.18 -7.84 -20.09
C TYR A 188 5.77 -7.74 -20.66
N ARG A 189 5.27 -8.75 -21.38
CA ARG A 189 3.88 -8.80 -21.85
C ARG A 189 2.95 -9.28 -20.74
N GLN A 190 2.85 -8.46 -19.69
CA GLN A 190 2.00 -8.66 -18.52
C GLN A 190 1.72 -7.29 -17.87
N HIS A 191 0.81 -7.26 -16.89
CA HIS A 191 0.52 -6.04 -16.15
C HIS A 191 1.68 -5.65 -15.22
N PHE A 192 1.97 -4.35 -15.15
CA PHE A 192 2.87 -3.77 -14.16
C PHE A 192 2.11 -2.82 -13.25
N TYR A 193 1.88 -3.21 -12.00
CA TYR A 193 1.19 -2.38 -11.02
C TYR A 193 2.23 -1.54 -10.26
N ILE A 194 2.16 -0.22 -10.33
CA ILE A 194 3.22 0.66 -9.79
C ILE A 194 2.63 1.64 -8.78
N CYS A 195 3.24 1.70 -7.58
CA CYS A 195 2.88 2.69 -6.56
C CYS A 195 4.07 3.02 -5.67
N GLY A 196 4.29 4.31 -5.39
CA GLY A 196 5.41 4.77 -4.61
C GLY A 196 5.65 6.27 -4.84
N PRO A 197 6.82 6.79 -4.44
CA PRO A 197 7.16 8.20 -4.64
C PRO A 197 7.10 8.61 -6.12
N ASP A 198 6.67 9.84 -6.39
CA ASP A 198 6.47 10.35 -7.76
C ASP A 198 7.67 10.16 -8.68
N ALA A 199 8.89 10.42 -8.15
CA ALA A 199 10.13 10.25 -8.91
C ALA A 199 10.34 8.79 -9.36
N MET A 200 9.98 7.83 -8.52
CA MET A 200 10.07 6.40 -8.85
C MET A 200 9.03 6.04 -9.91
N VAL A 201 7.77 6.45 -9.73
CA VAL A 201 6.70 6.17 -10.69
C VAL A 201 7.03 6.77 -12.06
N ALA A 202 7.40 8.05 -12.10
CA ALA A 202 7.77 8.77 -13.31
C ALA A 202 9.00 8.18 -14.02
N GLY A 203 9.99 7.69 -13.26
CA GLY A 203 11.17 7.02 -13.82
C GLY A 203 10.88 5.64 -14.40
N LEU A 204 9.98 4.87 -13.77
CA LEU A 204 9.67 3.49 -14.16
C LEU A 204 8.73 3.37 -15.35
N GLN A 205 7.74 4.26 -15.48
CA GLN A 205 6.78 4.23 -16.59
C GLN A 205 7.45 4.16 -17.99
N PRO A 206 8.38 5.06 -18.35
CA PRO A 206 9.02 5.01 -19.67
C PRO A 206 9.88 3.76 -19.85
N ILE A 207 10.51 3.25 -18.78
CA ILE A 207 11.31 2.02 -18.80
C ILE A 207 10.42 0.83 -19.09
N ILE A 208 9.31 0.66 -18.36
CA ILE A 208 8.37 -0.46 -18.56
C ILE A 208 7.76 -0.42 -19.95
N ARG A 209 7.35 0.76 -20.43
CA ARG A 209 6.86 0.94 -21.79
C ARG A 209 7.91 0.55 -22.84
N LYS A 210 9.17 1.00 -22.67
CA LYS A 210 10.29 0.63 -23.54
C LYS A 210 10.52 -0.88 -23.58
N LEU A 211 10.32 -1.56 -22.46
CA LEU A 211 10.48 -3.01 -22.32
C LEU A 211 9.27 -3.81 -22.83
N GLY A 212 8.19 -3.12 -23.25
CA GLY A 212 7.00 -3.72 -23.84
C GLY A 212 5.92 -4.12 -22.83
N GLY A 213 5.96 -3.56 -21.62
CA GLY A 213 4.93 -3.75 -20.60
C GLY A 213 3.89 -2.64 -20.55
N GLU A 214 2.74 -2.96 -19.96
CA GLU A 214 1.63 -2.04 -19.72
C GLU A 214 1.56 -1.70 -18.23
N SER A 215 1.71 -0.41 -17.92
CA SER A 215 1.69 0.08 -16.54
C SER A 215 0.27 0.39 -16.09
N VAL A 216 -0.12 -0.15 -14.94
CA VAL A 216 -1.29 0.23 -14.16
C VAL A 216 -0.78 1.01 -12.95
N ILE A 217 -1.09 2.31 -12.89
CA ILE A 217 -0.58 3.21 -11.87
C ILE A 217 -1.66 3.38 -10.80
N VAL A 218 -1.26 3.37 -9.53
CA VAL A 218 -2.16 3.77 -8.44
C VAL A 218 -2.37 5.28 -8.50
N GLU A 219 -3.63 5.70 -8.51
CA GLU A 219 -4.03 7.09 -8.41
C GLU A 219 -4.54 7.31 -6.98
N LEU A 220 -3.82 8.10 -6.17
CA LEU A 220 -4.23 8.52 -4.83
C LEU A 220 -4.22 10.04 -4.73
#